data_AF-A0A1A3N2N0-F1
#
_entry.id   AF-A0A1A3N2N0-F1
#
_cell.length_a   1.000
_cell.length_b   1.000
_cell.length_c   1.000
_cell.angle_alpha   90.00
_cell.angle_beta   90.00
_cell.angle_gamma   90.00
#
_symmetry.space_group_name_H-M   'P 1'
#
loop_
_entity.id
_entity.type
_entity.pdbx_description
1 polymer ?
#
loop_
_entity_poly.entity_id
_entity_poly.type
_entity_poly.pdbx_seq_one_letter_code
_entity_poly.pdbx_strand_id
1 'polypeptide(L)'
;MLSTDKAASDYFNGHAERQAILAEGNYIQTLTSHTPHMANYNAHLHDAMTLRGLVDAGIHNAVQAQVESHALQEDAARRTEYDQKKTAYELGVKTLAAVTGAIPGAGPFAAPALGIVGQAIEGDVLGPAPTGMLLPTDHRLPTMSIGRADREILNAVLASGHPVTNIPPQYLIDGRIGSPDELFSRGIHVESGIYDETLSRGLAALYTQIYQDDPVRLVLPDRDMILRYNAVVDDPNPLKR
;
A
#
# COMPACT_ATOMS: atom_id res chain seq x y z
N MET A 1 -22.88 6.26 -21.55
CA MET A 1 -21.61 5.98 -22.24
C MET A 1 -20.50 6.61 -21.42
N LEU A 2 -19.82 5.83 -20.56
CA LEU A 2 -18.76 6.31 -19.65
C LEU A 2 -17.57 5.33 -19.58
N SER A 3 -17.36 4.59 -20.66
CA SER A 3 -16.14 3.82 -20.94
C SER A 3 -15.61 4.42 -22.23
N THR A 4 -14.49 5.17 -22.21
CA THR A 4 -13.61 5.25 -23.40
C THR A 4 -12.31 6.01 -23.25
N ASP A 5 -12.09 6.87 -22.26
CA ASP A 5 -10.77 7.50 -22.15
C ASP A 5 -9.92 6.82 -21.09
N LYS A 6 -9.26 5.73 -21.52
CA LYS A 6 -8.23 5.05 -20.73
C LYS A 6 -7.19 6.05 -20.21
N ALA A 7 -6.87 7.10 -20.97
CA ALA A 7 -5.95 8.13 -20.50
C ALA A 7 -6.53 8.96 -19.35
N ALA A 8 -7.84 9.26 -19.37
CA ALA A 8 -8.48 9.93 -18.24
C ALA A 8 -8.53 9.04 -17.00
N SER A 9 -8.86 7.75 -17.16
CA SER A 9 -8.84 6.78 -16.06
C SER A 9 -7.44 6.63 -15.47
N ASP A 10 -6.43 6.41 -16.31
CA ASP A 10 -5.04 6.28 -15.88
C ASP A 10 -4.55 7.58 -15.20
N TYR A 11 -4.97 8.74 -15.70
CA TYR A 11 -4.67 10.04 -15.09
C TYR A 11 -5.31 10.20 -13.71
N PHE A 12 -6.61 9.94 -13.57
CA PHE A 12 -7.29 10.06 -12.27
C PHE A 12 -6.73 9.07 -11.25
N ASN A 13 -6.56 7.81 -11.64
CA ASN A 13 -6.03 6.77 -10.77
C ASN A 13 -4.58 7.09 -10.38
N GLY A 14 -3.75 7.54 -11.32
CA GLY A 14 -2.38 7.96 -11.02
C GLY A 14 -2.30 9.18 -10.10
N HIS A 15 -3.23 10.14 -10.25
CA HIS A 15 -3.32 11.27 -9.33
C HIS A 15 -3.79 10.86 -7.92
N ALA A 16 -4.69 9.89 -7.83
CA ALA A 16 -5.14 9.33 -6.55
C ALA A 16 -4.01 8.56 -5.85
N GLU A 17 -3.28 7.71 -6.58
CA GLU A 17 -2.09 7.02 -6.07
C GLU A 17 -1.01 8.00 -5.61
N ARG A 18 -0.76 9.06 -6.39
CA ARG A 18 0.14 10.15 -5.99
C ARG A 18 -0.26 10.74 -4.63
N GLN A 19 -1.55 11.00 -4.42
CA GLN A 19 -2.03 11.56 -3.15
C GLN A 19 -1.95 10.53 -2.01
N ALA A 20 -2.19 9.25 -2.28
CA ALA A 20 -2.03 8.20 -1.29
C ALA A 20 -0.58 8.09 -0.80
N ILE A 21 0.40 8.11 -1.72
CA ILE A 21 1.83 8.08 -1.39
C ILE A 21 2.23 9.35 -0.61
N LEU A 22 1.70 10.52 -0.97
CA LEU A 22 1.95 11.76 -0.21
C LEU A 22 1.44 11.67 1.23
N ALA A 23 0.23 11.15 1.42
CA ALA A 23 -0.35 10.99 2.73
C ALA A 23 0.48 9.98 3.56
N GLU A 24 0.84 8.84 2.98
CA GLU A 24 1.72 7.88 3.66
C GLU A 24 3.08 8.48 4.04
N GLY A 25 3.70 9.26 3.15
CA GLY A 25 4.93 9.99 3.45
C GLY A 25 4.79 10.97 4.62
N ASN A 26 3.69 11.72 4.69
CA ASN A 26 3.39 12.60 5.82
C ASN A 26 3.22 11.84 7.13
N TYR A 27 2.59 10.68 7.08
CA TYR A 27 2.51 9.80 8.24
C TYR A 27 3.90 9.40 8.72
N ILE A 28 4.76 8.92 7.83
CA ILE A 28 6.14 8.51 8.16
C ILE A 28 6.94 9.67 8.72
N GLN A 29 6.83 10.85 8.12
CA GLN A 29 7.45 12.06 8.66
C GLN A 29 6.97 12.35 10.08
N THR A 30 5.67 12.32 10.31
CA THR A 30 5.09 12.67 11.61
C THR A 30 5.51 11.65 12.67
N LEU A 31 5.61 10.37 12.27
CA LEU A 31 6.06 9.25 13.11
C LEU A 31 7.52 9.43 13.51
N THR A 32 8.39 9.67 12.53
CA THR A 32 9.85 9.82 12.73
C THR A 32 10.23 11.14 13.39
N SER A 33 9.38 12.17 13.31
CA SER A 33 9.56 13.44 14.02
C SER A 33 9.13 13.40 15.51
N HIS A 34 8.79 12.22 16.04
CA HIS A 34 8.41 12.01 17.44
C HIS A 34 7.20 12.85 17.87
N THR A 35 6.24 13.06 16.95
CA THR A 35 5.06 13.87 17.25
C THR A 35 4.18 13.17 18.29
N PRO A 36 3.93 13.78 19.46
CA PRO A 36 3.17 13.11 20.51
C PRO A 36 1.72 12.80 20.07
N HIS A 37 1.15 11.73 20.62
CA HIS A 37 -0.25 11.29 20.41
C HIS A 37 -0.62 10.78 19.00
N MET A 38 0.35 10.37 18.19
CA MET A 38 0.11 9.70 16.89
C MET A 38 -0.61 8.35 16.98
N ALA A 39 -0.68 7.75 18.17
CA ALA A 39 -1.26 6.43 18.39
C ALA A 39 -2.80 6.37 18.29
N ASN A 40 -3.49 7.52 18.26
CA ASN A 40 -4.95 7.59 18.18
C ASN A 40 -5.37 8.20 16.84
N TYR A 41 -5.66 7.35 15.84
CA TYR A 41 -6.11 7.73 14.50
C TYR A 41 -5.13 8.61 13.71
N ASN A 42 -4.60 8.07 12.61
CA ASN A 42 -3.80 8.84 11.68
C ASN A 42 -4.59 9.20 10.42
N ALA A 43 -4.97 10.48 10.30
CA ALA A 43 -5.70 10.99 9.14
C ALA A 43 -4.98 10.72 7.81
N HIS A 44 -3.64 10.74 7.81
CA HIS A 44 -2.89 10.50 6.58
C HIS A 44 -2.93 9.04 6.12
N LEU A 45 -2.75 8.08 7.04
CA LEU A 45 -2.94 6.65 6.69
C LEU A 45 -4.38 6.36 6.28
N HIS A 46 -5.35 6.96 6.97
CA HIS A 46 -6.75 6.84 6.63
C HIS A 46 -7.03 7.32 5.20
N ASP A 47 -6.53 8.50 4.83
CA ASP A 47 -6.71 9.06 3.49
C ASP A 47 -5.98 8.23 2.43
N ALA A 48 -4.76 7.77 2.72
CA ALA A 48 -4.00 6.89 1.84
C ALA A 48 -4.77 5.60 1.52
N MET A 49 -5.25 4.90 2.55
CA MET A 49 -5.99 3.65 2.36
C MET A 49 -7.36 3.86 1.72
N THR A 50 -8.02 4.99 2.00
CA THR A 50 -9.28 5.35 1.32
C THR A 50 -9.05 5.54 -0.17
N LEU A 51 -8.05 6.32 -0.55
CA LEU A 51 -7.73 6.59 -1.96
C LEU A 51 -7.33 5.32 -2.69
N ARG A 52 -6.48 4.47 -2.11
CA ARG A 52 -6.11 3.18 -2.69
C ARG A 52 -7.30 2.25 -2.84
N GLY A 53 -8.14 2.12 -1.83
CA GLY A 53 -9.36 1.31 -1.91
C GLY A 53 -10.29 1.79 -3.03
N LEU A 54 -10.43 3.11 -3.23
CA LEU A 54 -11.25 3.69 -4.30
C LEU A 54 -10.66 3.44 -5.69
N VAL A 55 -9.34 3.55 -5.85
CA VAL A 55 -8.65 3.23 -7.11
C VAL A 55 -8.85 1.76 -7.45
N ASP A 56 -8.64 0.86 -6.49
CA ASP A 56 -8.77 -0.58 -6.67
C ASP A 56 -10.22 -0.99 -6.98
N ALA A 57 -11.19 -0.45 -6.26
CA ALA A 57 -12.61 -0.66 -6.53
C ALA A 57 -13.03 -0.10 -7.90
N GLY A 58 -12.52 1.07 -8.29
CA GLY A 58 -12.78 1.68 -9.59
C GLY A 58 -12.24 0.84 -10.75
N ILE A 59 -10.98 0.38 -10.64
CA ILE A 59 -10.35 -0.51 -11.62
C ILE A 59 -11.11 -1.83 -11.71
N HIS A 60 -11.44 -2.44 -10.57
CA HIS A 60 -12.20 -3.69 -10.53
C HIS A 60 -13.55 -3.57 -11.23
N ASN A 61 -14.35 -2.53 -10.90
CA ASN A 61 -15.64 -2.29 -11.54
C ASN A 61 -15.50 -2.05 -13.06
N ALA A 62 -14.46 -1.34 -13.48
CA ALA A 62 -14.20 -1.07 -14.89
C ALA A 62 -13.80 -2.33 -15.68
N VAL A 63 -13.02 -3.23 -15.06
CA VAL A 63 -12.66 -4.52 -15.65
C VAL A 63 -13.85 -5.48 -15.66
N GLN A 64 -14.60 -5.54 -14.57
CA GLN A 64 -15.83 -6.35 -14.47
C GLN A 64 -16.85 -5.95 -15.55
N ALA A 65 -17.04 -4.65 -15.80
CA ALA A 65 -17.91 -4.18 -16.88
C ALA A 65 -17.40 -4.60 -18.28
N GLN A 66 -16.09 -4.72 -18.48
CA GLN A 66 -15.51 -5.24 -19.73
C GLN A 66 -15.74 -6.74 -19.89
N VAL A 67 -15.67 -7.50 -18.80
CA VAL A 67 -16.01 -8.93 -18.79
C VAL A 67 -17.49 -9.15 -19.10
N GLU A 68 -18.38 -8.44 -18.41
CA GLU A 68 -19.84 -8.54 -18.60
C GLU A 68 -20.27 -8.13 -20.01
N SER A 69 -19.60 -7.12 -20.60
CA SER A 69 -19.82 -6.69 -21.99
C SER A 69 -19.11 -7.58 -23.02
N HIS A 70 -18.42 -8.64 -22.61
CA HIS A 70 -17.64 -9.55 -23.46
C HIS A 70 -16.50 -8.85 -24.24
N ALA A 71 -16.12 -7.65 -23.84
CA ALA A 71 -14.97 -6.92 -24.37
C ALA A 71 -13.64 -7.47 -23.83
N LEU A 72 -13.68 -8.17 -22.69
CA LEU A 72 -12.55 -8.84 -22.06
C LEU A 72 -12.97 -10.26 -21.66
N GLN A 73 -12.07 -11.23 -21.83
CA GLN A 73 -12.29 -12.59 -21.33
C GLN A 73 -12.06 -12.64 -19.82
N GLU A 74 -12.83 -13.47 -19.10
CA GLU A 74 -12.76 -13.61 -17.64
C GLU A 74 -11.36 -14.05 -17.17
N ASP A 75 -10.68 -14.88 -17.95
CA ASP A 75 -9.31 -15.32 -17.68
C ASP A 75 -8.26 -14.21 -17.88
N ALA A 76 -8.58 -13.17 -18.65
CA ALA A 76 -7.75 -11.99 -18.83
C ALA A 76 -8.03 -10.88 -17.79
N ALA A 77 -9.11 -11.00 -17.01
CA ALA A 77 -9.58 -9.97 -16.09
C ALA A 77 -8.55 -9.65 -14.99
N ARG A 78 -8.07 -10.66 -14.26
CA ARG A 78 -7.10 -10.44 -13.17
C ARG A 78 -5.80 -9.82 -13.63
N ARG A 79 -5.32 -10.24 -14.81
CA ARG A 79 -4.09 -9.69 -15.38
C ARG A 79 -4.29 -8.22 -15.77
N THR A 80 -5.44 -7.92 -16.38
CA THR A 80 -5.80 -6.56 -16.77
C THR A 80 -5.93 -5.64 -15.55
N GLU A 81 -6.54 -6.10 -14.46
CA GLU A 81 -6.59 -5.32 -13.21
C GLU A 81 -5.20 -5.06 -12.65
N TYR A 82 -4.36 -6.10 -12.56
CA TYR A 82 -3.00 -5.94 -12.07
C TYR A 82 -2.21 -4.91 -12.90
N ASP A 83 -2.28 -5.00 -14.23
CA ASP A 83 -1.55 -4.09 -15.11
C ASP A 83 -2.11 -2.65 -15.02
N GLN A 84 -3.41 -2.47 -14.81
CA GLN A 84 -4.02 -1.14 -14.57
C GLN A 84 -3.62 -0.54 -13.22
N LYS A 85 -3.65 -1.34 -12.14
CA LYS A 85 -3.18 -0.91 -10.80
C LYS A 85 -1.72 -0.51 -10.85
N LYS A 86 -0.89 -1.35 -11.48
CA LYS A 86 0.53 -1.06 -11.69
C LYS A 86 0.75 0.24 -12.45
N THR A 87 0.03 0.44 -13.56
CA THR A 87 0.13 1.68 -14.35
C THR A 87 -0.23 2.92 -13.52
N ALA A 88 -1.33 2.86 -12.76
CA ALA A 88 -1.74 3.96 -11.88
C ALA A 88 -0.67 4.25 -10.82
N TYR A 89 -0.16 3.20 -10.16
CA TYR A 89 0.86 3.32 -9.12
C TYR A 89 2.16 3.92 -9.65
N GLU A 90 2.70 3.36 -10.74
CA GLU A 90 3.94 3.84 -11.37
C GLU A 90 3.81 5.29 -11.85
N LEU A 91 2.63 5.68 -12.36
CA LEU A 91 2.36 7.08 -12.73
C LEU A 91 2.37 7.99 -11.49
N GLY A 92 1.76 7.55 -10.39
CA GLY A 92 1.80 8.25 -9.09
C GLY A 92 3.23 8.45 -8.59
N VAL A 93 4.04 7.39 -8.55
CA VAL A 93 5.45 7.44 -8.13
C VAL A 93 6.27 8.33 -9.06
N LYS A 94 6.13 8.17 -10.38
CA LYS A 94 6.89 8.94 -11.37
C LYS A 94 6.58 10.43 -11.30
N THR A 95 5.30 10.78 -11.09
CA THR A 95 4.91 12.19 -10.93
C THR A 95 5.50 12.80 -9.66
N LEU A 96 5.60 12.07 -8.56
CA LEU A 96 6.32 12.53 -7.36
C LEU A 96 7.81 12.72 -7.62
N ALA A 97 8.47 11.74 -8.23
CA ALA A 97 9.89 11.81 -8.54
C ALA A 97 10.25 12.96 -9.50
N ALA A 98 9.32 13.34 -10.38
CA ALA A 98 9.50 14.43 -11.34
C ALA A 98 9.29 15.83 -10.74
N VAL A 99 8.64 15.95 -9.58
CA VAL A 99 8.45 17.26 -8.93
C VAL A 99 9.78 17.72 -8.34
N THR A 100 10.22 18.90 -8.75
CA THR A 100 11.38 19.59 -8.17
C THR A 100 10.86 20.71 -7.27
N GLY A 101 11.04 20.56 -5.95
CA GLY A 101 10.61 21.55 -4.96
C GLY A 101 9.70 20.99 -3.85
N ALA A 102 9.28 21.87 -2.94
CA ALA A 102 8.39 21.52 -1.84
C ALA A 102 6.98 21.20 -2.38
N ILE A 103 6.46 20.02 -2.06
CA ILE A 103 5.07 19.66 -2.37
C ILE A 103 4.19 20.25 -1.26
N PRO A 104 3.15 21.04 -1.59
CA PRO A 104 2.22 21.56 -0.60
C PRO A 104 1.61 20.40 0.21
N GLY A 105 1.78 20.46 1.53
CA GLY A 105 1.28 19.44 2.44
C GLY A 105 2.18 18.22 2.63
N ALA A 106 3.36 18.11 1.99
CA ALA A 106 4.27 16.97 2.12
C ALA A 106 5.38 17.13 3.20
N GLY A 107 5.31 18.20 3.99
CA GLY A 107 6.32 18.55 4.98
C GLY A 107 7.75 18.71 4.41
N PRO A 108 8.82 18.71 5.24
CA PRO A 108 10.21 18.94 4.82
C PRO A 108 10.82 17.79 3.99
N PHE A 109 10.15 16.65 3.87
CA PHE A 109 10.62 15.56 3.00
C PHE A 109 10.39 15.94 1.55
N ALA A 110 11.48 16.28 0.86
CA ALA A 110 11.47 16.67 -0.54
C ALA A 110 10.85 15.55 -1.41
N ALA A 111 10.19 15.94 -2.50
CA ALA A 111 9.55 15.05 -3.47
C ALA A 111 10.39 13.81 -3.91
N PRO A 112 11.73 13.89 -4.06
CA PRO A 112 12.53 12.71 -4.37
C PRO A 112 12.51 11.62 -3.29
N ALA A 113 12.46 12.00 -2.00
CA ALA A 113 12.38 11.03 -0.91
C ALA A 113 11.04 10.27 -0.93
N LEU A 114 9.95 10.94 -1.31
CA LEU A 114 8.63 10.32 -1.46
C LEU A 114 8.57 9.39 -2.68
N GLY A 115 9.31 9.71 -3.74
CA GLY A 115 9.52 8.78 -4.86
C GLY A 115 10.24 7.50 -4.44
N ILE A 116 11.27 7.60 -3.59
CA ILE A 116 11.99 6.45 -3.04
C ILE A 116 11.09 5.61 -2.13
N VAL A 117 10.29 6.25 -1.25
CA VAL A 117 9.30 5.55 -0.41
C VAL A 117 8.29 4.81 -1.28
N GLY A 118 7.73 5.45 -2.31
CA GLY A 118 6.83 4.79 -3.26
C GLY A 118 7.49 3.59 -3.95
N GLN A 119 8.72 3.72 -4.44
CA GLN A 119 9.42 2.57 -5.03
C GLN A 119 9.66 1.43 -4.03
N ALA A 120 9.91 1.75 -2.76
CA ALA A 120 10.21 0.76 -1.73
C ALA A 120 8.99 -0.09 -1.33
N ILE A 121 7.78 0.49 -1.38
CA ILE A 121 6.53 -0.17 -1.00
C ILE A 121 5.72 -0.70 -2.19
N GLU A 122 6.20 -0.54 -3.44
CA GLU A 122 5.47 -0.93 -4.65
C GLU A 122 4.97 -2.38 -4.59
N GLY A 123 5.83 -3.31 -4.18
CA GLY A 123 5.45 -4.73 -4.03
C GLY A 123 4.38 -4.96 -2.95
N ASP A 124 4.34 -4.10 -1.94
CA ASP A 124 3.34 -4.15 -0.87
C ASP A 124 2.01 -3.61 -1.35
N VAL A 125 2.02 -2.59 -2.20
CA VAL A 125 0.80 -2.00 -2.77
C VAL A 125 0.23 -2.86 -3.90
N LEU A 126 1.08 -3.39 -4.79
CA LEU A 126 0.61 -4.15 -5.96
C LEU A 126 0.37 -5.63 -5.66
N GLY A 127 1.08 -6.21 -4.70
CA GLY A 127 1.10 -7.65 -4.49
C GLY A 127 1.76 -8.43 -5.64
N PRO A 128 1.76 -9.77 -5.57
CA PRO A 128 2.38 -10.61 -6.59
C PRO A 128 1.63 -10.49 -7.93
N ALA A 129 2.39 -10.47 -9.03
CA ALA A 129 1.80 -10.53 -10.36
C ALA A 129 1.08 -11.88 -10.56
N PRO A 130 -0.12 -11.92 -11.18
CA PRO A 130 -0.81 -13.17 -11.46
C PRO A 130 0.05 -14.13 -12.31
N THR A 131 0.34 -15.33 -11.79
CA THR A 131 1.12 -16.39 -12.48
C THR A 131 0.19 -17.52 -12.99
N GLY A 132 -0.20 -17.48 -14.27
CA GLY A 132 -0.76 -18.63 -15.01
C GLY A 132 -2.29 -18.82 -14.99
N MET A 133 -2.80 -19.47 -16.05
CA MET A 133 -4.20 -19.57 -16.55
C MET A 133 -5.23 -20.30 -15.64
N LEU A 134 -4.91 -20.67 -14.40
CA LEU A 134 -5.88 -21.33 -13.52
C LEU A 134 -6.45 -20.31 -12.54
N LEU A 135 -7.50 -19.63 -13.00
CA LEU A 135 -8.17 -18.59 -12.24
C LEU A 135 -9.42 -19.19 -11.60
N PRO A 136 -9.57 -19.11 -10.26
CA PRO A 136 -10.87 -19.26 -9.63
C PRO A 136 -11.89 -18.34 -10.30
N THR A 137 -13.12 -18.81 -10.48
CA THR A 137 -14.27 -18.03 -11.00
C THR A 137 -14.71 -16.91 -10.06
N ASP A 138 -14.17 -16.86 -8.83
CA ASP A 138 -14.39 -15.75 -7.91
C ASP A 138 -13.21 -14.77 -8.01
N HIS A 139 -13.44 -13.64 -8.66
CA HIS A 139 -12.48 -12.55 -8.87
C HIS A 139 -12.81 -11.41 -7.90
N ARG A 140 -12.72 -11.67 -6.60
CA ARG A 140 -12.83 -10.59 -5.60
C ARG A 140 -11.54 -9.83 -5.48
N LEU A 141 -11.64 -8.54 -5.14
CA LEU A 141 -10.50 -7.77 -4.71
C LEU A 141 -9.85 -8.43 -3.48
N PRO A 142 -8.52 -8.59 -3.47
CA PRO A 142 -7.83 -9.15 -2.31
C PRO A 142 -7.93 -8.18 -1.14
N THR A 143 -8.24 -8.71 0.05
CA THR A 143 -8.20 -7.96 1.31
C THR A 143 -6.76 -7.69 1.74
N MET A 144 -6.55 -6.62 2.51
CA MET A 144 -5.27 -6.32 3.11
C MET A 144 -5.06 -7.20 4.35
N SER A 145 -3.92 -7.88 4.43
CA SER A 145 -3.50 -8.67 5.61
C SER A 145 -2.68 -7.82 6.58
N ILE A 146 -2.56 -8.30 7.82
CA ILE A 146 -1.79 -7.61 8.87
C ILE A 146 -0.30 -7.53 8.53
N GLY A 147 0.31 -8.65 8.10
CA GLY A 147 1.70 -8.65 7.67
C GLY A 147 1.98 -7.78 6.44
N ARG A 148 0.98 -7.56 5.57
CA ARG A 148 1.10 -6.63 4.45
C ARG A 148 1.15 -5.19 4.95
N ALA A 149 0.24 -4.80 5.83
CA ALA A 149 0.18 -3.46 6.39
C ALA A 149 1.42 -3.13 7.25
N ASP A 150 1.86 -4.07 8.10
CA ASP A 150 3.08 -3.92 8.88
C ASP A 150 4.30 -3.74 7.98
N ARG A 151 4.43 -4.56 6.93
CA ARG A 151 5.55 -4.50 5.99
C ARG A 151 5.60 -3.17 5.25
N GLU A 152 4.45 -2.68 4.80
CA GLU A 152 4.33 -1.40 4.11
C GLU A 152 4.87 -0.26 4.99
N ILE A 153 4.39 -0.15 6.23
CA ILE A 153 4.86 0.86 7.18
C ILE A 153 6.38 0.72 7.44
N LEU A 154 6.85 -0.49 7.73
CA LEU A 154 8.26 -0.73 8.05
C LEU A 154 9.18 -0.40 6.86
N ASN A 155 8.77 -0.76 5.64
CA ASN A 155 9.49 -0.44 4.41
C ASN A 155 9.53 1.05 4.13
N ALA A 156 8.42 1.76 4.38
CA ALA A 156 8.39 3.21 4.25
C ALA A 156 9.32 3.91 5.28
N VAL A 157 9.39 3.40 6.52
CA VAL A 157 10.33 3.87 7.54
C VAL A 157 11.79 3.63 7.11
N LEU A 158 12.13 2.41 6.66
CA LEU A 158 13.46 2.07 6.17
C LEU A 158 13.87 2.96 4.99
N ALA A 159 12.97 3.18 4.03
CA ALA A 159 13.19 4.04 2.87
C ALA A 159 13.40 5.51 3.24
N SER A 160 12.82 5.98 4.35
CA SER A 160 13.06 7.32 4.90
C SER A 160 14.43 7.49 5.57
N GLY A 161 15.24 6.42 5.64
CA GLY A 161 16.58 6.42 6.24
C GLY A 161 16.58 6.13 7.74
N HIS A 162 15.44 5.75 8.31
CA HIS A 162 15.34 5.41 9.73
C HIS A 162 15.54 3.90 9.93
N PRO A 163 16.43 3.48 10.85
CA PRO A 163 16.66 2.06 11.09
C PRO A 163 15.46 1.43 11.79
N VAL A 164 15.12 0.21 11.36
CA VAL A 164 14.15 -0.65 12.06
C VAL A 164 14.92 -1.79 12.73
N THR A 165 14.72 -1.98 14.03
CA THR A 165 15.33 -3.08 14.80
C THR A 165 14.42 -4.31 14.83
N ASN A 166 14.96 -5.46 15.22
CA ASN A 166 14.22 -6.72 15.41
C ASN A 166 13.62 -7.32 14.12
N ILE A 167 14.10 -6.89 12.95
CA ILE A 167 13.84 -7.56 11.68
C ILE A 167 15.01 -8.51 11.38
N PRO A 168 14.75 -9.81 11.15
CA PRO A 168 15.80 -10.75 10.77
C PRO A 168 16.49 -10.29 9.48
N PRO A 169 17.84 -10.26 9.40
CA PRO A 169 18.56 -9.81 8.21
C PRO A 169 18.19 -10.59 6.94
N GLN A 170 17.82 -11.87 7.07
CA GLN A 170 17.37 -12.68 5.95
C GLN A 170 16.03 -12.21 5.36
N TYR A 171 15.24 -11.42 6.07
CA TYR A 171 14.01 -10.84 5.51
C TYR A 171 14.29 -9.61 4.64
N LEU A 172 15.52 -9.09 4.69
CA LEU A 172 15.90 -7.92 3.92
C LEU A 172 16.35 -8.31 2.51
N ILE A 173 15.67 -7.75 1.53
CA ILE A 173 15.99 -7.80 0.11
C ILE A 173 16.31 -6.37 -0.32
N ASP A 174 17.56 -6.11 -0.70
CA ASP A 174 17.99 -4.83 -1.27
C ASP A 174 17.65 -3.62 -0.38
N GLY A 175 17.72 -3.81 0.95
CA GLY A 175 17.49 -2.75 1.95
C GLY A 175 16.03 -2.59 2.42
N ARG A 176 15.09 -3.37 1.88
CA ARG A 176 13.68 -3.43 2.32
C ARG A 176 13.30 -4.82 2.79
N ILE A 177 12.24 -4.94 3.57
CA ILE A 177 11.62 -6.20 3.96
C ILE A 177 10.92 -6.80 2.73
N GLY A 178 11.38 -7.97 2.28
CA GLY A 178 10.80 -8.69 1.16
C GLY A 178 9.49 -9.38 1.54
N SER A 179 8.57 -9.49 0.60
CA SER A 179 7.33 -10.26 0.79
C SER A 179 7.60 -11.77 0.91
N PRO A 180 6.67 -12.57 1.49
CA PRO A 180 6.82 -14.02 1.57
C PRO A 180 7.16 -14.68 0.22
N ASP A 181 6.53 -14.24 -0.87
CA ASP A 181 6.78 -14.78 -2.21
C ASP A 181 8.17 -14.41 -2.74
N GLU A 182 8.64 -13.19 -2.45
CA GLU A 182 9.99 -12.75 -2.83
C GLU A 182 11.07 -13.48 -2.03
N LEU A 183 10.83 -13.68 -0.72
CA LEU A 183 11.70 -14.47 0.15
C LEU A 183 11.76 -15.92 -0.32
N PHE A 184 10.61 -16.51 -0.62
CA PHE A 184 10.52 -17.86 -1.16
C PHE A 184 11.30 -18.00 -2.47
N SER A 185 11.18 -17.02 -3.37
CA SER A 185 11.92 -16.98 -4.63
C SER A 185 13.44 -16.89 -4.45
N ARG A 186 13.92 -16.41 -3.28
CA ARG A 186 15.34 -16.43 -2.88
C ARG A 186 15.72 -17.65 -2.03
N GLY A 187 14.84 -18.64 -1.92
CA GLY A 187 15.04 -19.88 -1.14
C GLY A 187 14.78 -19.73 0.36
N ILE A 188 14.26 -18.59 0.79
CA ILE A 188 14.00 -18.26 2.20
C ILE A 188 12.55 -18.62 2.50
N HIS A 189 12.34 -19.71 3.21
CA HIS A 189 11.01 -20.18 3.57
C HIS A 189 10.56 -19.51 4.86
N VAL A 190 9.46 -18.76 4.77
CA VAL A 190 8.82 -18.11 5.93
C VAL A 190 7.42 -18.68 6.11
N GLU A 191 7.09 -19.07 7.33
CA GLU A 191 5.73 -19.43 7.69
C GLU A 191 4.93 -18.14 7.90
N SER A 192 3.78 -18.00 7.24
CA SER A 192 3.02 -16.73 7.23
C SER A 192 2.72 -16.21 8.64
N GLY A 193 2.32 -17.07 9.58
CA GLY A 193 2.04 -16.64 10.95
C GLY A 193 3.27 -16.13 11.70
N ILE A 194 4.42 -16.79 11.54
CA ILE A 194 5.69 -16.39 12.16
C ILE A 194 6.22 -15.11 11.52
N TYR A 195 6.07 -14.98 10.21
CA TYR A 195 6.45 -13.81 9.45
C TYR A 195 5.66 -12.59 9.94
N ASP A 196 4.33 -12.67 9.96
CA ASP A 196 3.44 -11.60 10.40
C ASP A 196 3.75 -11.20 11.84
N GLU A 197 3.86 -12.17 12.77
CA GLU A 197 4.19 -11.89 14.17
C GLU A 197 5.57 -11.20 14.33
N THR A 198 6.54 -11.56 13.49
CA THR A 198 7.85 -10.93 13.48
C THR A 198 7.77 -9.47 13.04
N LEU A 199 6.97 -9.16 12.02
CA LEU A 199 6.76 -7.79 11.58
C LEU A 199 6.01 -6.98 12.61
N SER A 200 4.93 -7.52 13.20
CA SER A 200 4.18 -6.82 14.24
C SER A 200 5.05 -6.51 15.47
N ARG A 201 5.96 -7.41 15.87
CA ARG A 201 6.95 -7.13 16.92
C ARG A 201 7.96 -6.05 16.51
N GLY A 202 8.41 -6.06 15.26
CA GLY A 202 9.28 -5.02 14.71
C GLY A 202 8.62 -3.65 14.74
N LEU A 203 7.34 -3.58 14.34
CA LEU A 203 6.54 -2.36 14.38
C LEU A 203 6.34 -1.89 15.82
N ALA A 204 5.94 -2.78 16.73
CA ALA A 204 5.80 -2.44 18.16
C ALA A 204 7.12 -1.90 18.75
N ALA A 205 8.26 -2.52 18.43
CA ALA A 205 9.57 -2.06 18.88
C ALA A 205 9.92 -0.66 18.34
N LEU A 206 9.60 -0.38 17.06
CA LEU A 206 9.76 0.95 16.48
C LEU A 206 8.93 1.99 17.26
N TYR A 207 7.68 1.69 17.56
CA TYR A 207 6.81 2.57 18.36
C TYR A 207 7.37 2.80 19.77
N THR A 208 7.81 1.76 20.45
CA THR A 208 8.43 1.88 21.78
C THR A 208 9.69 2.73 21.73
N GLN A 209 10.52 2.57 20.69
CA GLN A 209 11.74 3.37 20.52
C GLN A 209 11.42 4.87 20.34
N ILE A 210 10.39 5.20 19.56
CA ILE A 210 10.01 6.58 19.26
C ILE A 210 9.30 7.24 20.45
N TYR A 211 8.41 6.55 21.15
CA TYR A 211 7.51 7.18 22.13
C TYR A 211 7.83 6.91 23.61
N GLN A 212 8.85 6.10 23.92
CA GLN A 212 9.33 5.79 25.27
C GLN A 212 8.21 5.59 26.32
N ASP A 213 7.75 4.34 26.45
CA ASP A 213 6.82 3.87 27.50
C ASP A 213 5.47 4.58 27.64
N ASP A 214 5.09 5.57 26.82
CA ASP A 214 3.73 6.11 26.86
C ASP A 214 2.74 5.04 26.36
N PRO A 215 1.99 4.36 27.27
CA PRO A 215 1.23 3.16 26.95
C PRO A 215 -0.15 3.52 26.41
N VAL A 216 -0.35 4.77 25.95
CA VAL A 216 -1.62 5.27 25.43
C VAL A 216 -1.90 4.58 24.10
N ARG A 217 -2.47 3.38 24.25
CA ARG A 217 -3.06 2.48 23.26
C ARG A 217 -2.21 2.40 22.00
N LEU A 218 -1.40 1.35 21.90
CA LEU A 218 -1.04 0.73 20.62
C LEU A 218 -2.35 0.35 19.88
N VAL A 219 -3.05 1.35 19.33
CA VAL A 219 -3.86 1.12 18.14
C VAL A 219 -2.81 0.91 17.08
N LEU A 220 -2.58 -0.36 16.77
CA LEU A 220 -1.65 -0.74 15.75
C LEU A 220 -2.22 -0.14 14.43
N PRO A 221 -1.47 0.77 13.75
CA PRO A 221 -1.95 1.51 12.58
C PRO A 221 -2.23 0.61 11.37
N ASP A 222 -1.60 -0.56 11.33
CA ASP A 222 -1.95 -1.70 10.46
C ASP A 222 -3.44 -2.08 10.57
N ARG A 223 -4.04 -2.09 11.76
CA ARG A 223 -5.45 -2.40 11.96
C ARG A 223 -6.34 -1.35 11.32
N ASP A 224 -6.00 -0.07 11.47
CA ASP A 224 -6.74 1.02 10.85
C ASP A 224 -6.58 0.97 9.32
N MET A 225 -5.39 0.61 8.82
CA MET A 225 -5.17 0.42 7.39
C MET A 225 -6.02 -0.72 6.82
N ILE A 226 -6.00 -1.89 7.47
CA ILE A 226 -6.77 -3.08 7.09
C ILE A 226 -8.27 -2.78 7.10
N LEU A 227 -8.78 -2.24 8.22
CA LEU A 227 -10.20 -1.95 8.37
C LEU A 227 -10.67 -0.97 7.30
N ARG A 228 -9.86 0.05 6.99
CA ARG A 228 -10.26 1.08 6.03
C ARG A 228 -10.21 0.58 4.59
N TYR A 229 -9.11 -0.05 4.20
CA TYR A 229 -8.98 -0.61 2.86
C TYR A 229 -10.07 -1.66 2.63
N ASN A 230 -10.24 -2.62 3.54
CA ASN A 230 -11.25 -3.67 3.42
C ASN A 230 -12.67 -3.11 3.41
N ALA A 231 -12.98 -2.08 4.20
CA ALA A 231 -14.30 -1.44 4.15
C ALA A 231 -14.64 -0.83 2.78
N VAL A 232 -13.64 -0.33 2.04
CA VAL A 232 -13.86 0.24 0.70
C VAL A 232 -13.96 -0.86 -0.37
N VAL A 233 -13.16 -1.93 -0.27
CA VAL A 233 -13.21 -3.02 -1.26
C VAL A 233 -14.36 -4.02 -1.02
N ASP A 234 -14.82 -4.20 0.22
CA ASP A 234 -15.96 -5.06 0.56
C ASP A 234 -17.33 -4.37 0.31
N ASP A 235 -17.38 -3.04 0.37
CA ASP A 235 -18.58 -2.26 0.07
C ASP A 235 -18.26 -1.04 -0.83
N PRO A 236 -18.23 -1.23 -2.16
CA PRO A 236 -18.04 -0.12 -3.09
C PRO A 236 -19.22 0.88 -3.11
N ASN A 237 -20.26 0.70 -2.28
CA ASN A 237 -21.48 1.52 -2.30
C ASN A 237 -21.96 1.94 -0.89
N PRO A 238 -21.37 3.00 -0.28
CA PRO A 238 -21.71 3.46 1.07
C PRO A 238 -23.13 4.05 1.23
N LEU A 239 -23.98 3.99 0.20
CA LEU A 239 -25.36 4.52 0.19
C LEU A 239 -26.46 3.45 0.30
N LYS A 240 -26.12 2.17 0.55
CA LYS A 240 -27.09 1.10 0.83
C LYS A 240 -27.20 0.75 2.32
N ARG A 241 -27.36 1.77 3.17
CA ARG A 241 -27.86 1.59 4.54
C ARG A 241 -29.01 2.54 4.82
#